data_AF-A0A8X6XSE4-F1
#
_entry.id   AF-A0A8X6XSE4-F1
#
_cell.length_a   1.000
_cell.length_b   1.000
_cell.length_c   1.000
_cell.angle_alpha   90.00
_cell.angle_beta   90.00
_cell.angle_gamma   90.00
#
_symmetry.space_group_name_H-M   'P 1'
#
loop_
_entity.id
_entity.type
_entity.pdbx_description
1 polymer ?
#
loop_
_entity_poly.entity_id
_entity_poly.type
_entity_poly.pdbx_seq_one_letter_code
_entity_poly.pdbx_strand_id
1 'polypeptide(L)'
;MFLQEIETSDVTDIDCLDHQEINKRIRHVQTIGEQLRKRFRIEYLGQLREQTQHHRKSRPLTVGEVVVVENNLKNRTLWSLSRVIQLIPGKDGLVSHSSQN
;
A
#
# COMPACT_ATOMS: atom_id res chain seq x y z
N MET A 1 43.56 19.76 60.14
CA MET A 1 42.65 20.37 59.14
C MET A 1 43.15 19.87 57.79
N PHE A 2 42.38 19.00 57.11
CA PHE A 2 42.77 18.45 55.81
C PHE A 2 41.70 18.86 54.80
N LEU A 3 42.07 19.73 53.86
CA LEU A 3 41.33 19.98 52.63
C LEU A 3 41.88 19.01 51.60
N GLN A 4 41.08 18.02 51.22
CA GLN A 4 41.38 17.19 50.06
C GLN A 4 40.83 17.92 48.84
N GLU A 5 41.67 18.15 47.83
CA GLU A 5 41.24 18.69 46.55
C GLU A 5 40.20 17.77 45.93
N ILE A 6 39.10 18.36 45.47
CA ILE A 6 38.07 17.64 44.73
C ILE A 6 38.58 17.60 43.28
N GLU A 7 38.82 16.41 42.74
CA GLU A 7 39.11 16.30 41.31
C GLU A 7 37.90 16.78 40.54
N THR A 8 38.06 17.86 39.77
CA THR A 8 37.04 18.34 38.85
C THR A 8 36.90 17.29 37.77
N SER A 9 35.90 16.41 37.91
CA SER A 9 35.52 15.50 36.85
C SER A 9 35.09 16.34 35.65
N ASP A 10 35.74 16.13 34.50
CA ASP A 10 35.29 16.63 33.19
C ASP A 10 33.97 15.92 32.83
N VAL A 11 32.88 16.37 33.46
CA VAL A 11 31.53 15.96 33.13
C VAL A 11 31.10 16.85 31.97
N THR A 12 31.03 16.27 30.77
CA THR A 12 30.38 16.93 29.63
C THR A 12 28.91 17.20 29.98
N ASP A 13 28.43 18.40 29.63
CA ASP A 13 27.06 18.83 29.96
C ASP A 13 26.04 17.79 29.50
N ILE A 14 25.33 17.17 30.44
CA ILE A 14 24.35 16.10 30.16
C ILE A 14 23.29 16.59 29.16
N ASP A 15 22.94 17.87 29.23
CA ASP A 15 21.97 18.52 28.35
C ASP A 15 22.44 18.57 26.89
N CYS A 16 23.74 18.69 26.63
CA CYS A 16 24.26 18.70 25.26
C CYS A 16 24.28 17.31 24.63
N LEU A 17 24.51 16.26 25.44
CA LEU A 17 24.41 14.86 25.00
C LEU A 17 22.96 14.51 24.66
N ASP A 18 22.01 14.89 25.52
CA ASP A 18 20.58 14.64 25.30
C ASP A 18 20.06 15.34 24.04
N HIS A 19 20.44 16.60 23.82
CA HIS A 19 20.08 17.34 22.61
C HIS A 19 20.60 16.68 21.33
N GLN A 20 21.83 16.14 21.34
CA GLN A 20 22.40 15.47 20.18
C GLN A 20 21.69 14.14 19.87
N GLU A 21 21.41 13.33 20.89
CA GLU A 21 20.73 12.04 20.73
C GLU A 21 19.26 12.22 20.28
N ILE A 22 18.54 13.20 20.84
CA ILE A 22 17.19 13.56 20.40
C ILE A 22 17.19 13.99 18.94
N ASN A 23 18.13 14.85 18.53
CA ASN A 23 18.25 15.29 17.14
C ASN A 23 18.62 14.16 16.16
N LYS A 24 19.41 13.18 16.60
CA LYS A 24 19.71 11.98 15.79
C LYS A 24 18.44 11.16 15.59
N ARG A 25 17.65 10.95 16.64
CA ARG A 25 16.39 10.18 16.56
C ARG A 25 15.35 10.88 15.69
N ILE A 26 15.20 12.20 15.80
CA ILE A 26 14.31 12.97 14.93
C ILE A 26 14.71 12.83 13.47
N ARG A 27 16.00 13.01 13.14
CA ARG A 27 16.51 12.84 11.78
C ARG A 27 16.28 11.43 11.25
N HIS A 28 16.47 10.41 12.09
CA HIS A 28 16.21 9.03 11.73
C HIS A 28 14.73 8.77 11.38
N VAL A 29 13.80 9.25 12.21
CA VAL A 29 12.35 9.11 11.95
C VAL A 29 11.95 9.85 10.68
N GLN A 30 12.48 11.06 10.45
CA GLN A 30 12.26 11.81 9.20
C GLN A 30 12.75 11.01 7.99
N THR A 31 13.95 10.45 8.06
CA THR A 31 14.55 9.64 6.99
C THR A 31 13.69 8.42 6.67
N ILE A 32 13.24 7.69 7.70
CA ILE A 32 12.34 6.53 7.52
C ILE A 32 11.02 6.97 6.86
N GLY A 33 10.43 8.08 7.31
CA GLY A 33 9.20 8.62 6.75
C GLY A 33 9.34 8.96 5.26
N GLU A 34 10.45 9.58 4.87
CA GLU A 34 10.75 9.88 3.46
C GLU A 34 10.96 8.62 2.63
N GLN A 35 11.72 7.65 3.14
CA GLN A 35 11.91 6.37 2.47
C GLN A 35 10.59 5.62 2.27
N LEU A 36 9.73 5.60 3.28
CA LEU A 36 8.41 4.99 3.21
C LEU A 36 7.54 5.69 2.16
N ARG A 37 7.46 7.02 2.18
CA ARG A 37 6.70 7.79 1.18
C ARG A 37 7.20 7.53 -0.24
N LYS A 38 8.53 7.46 -0.43
CA LYS A 38 9.13 7.17 -1.73
C LYS A 38 8.77 5.76 -2.21
N ARG A 39 8.91 4.74 -1.37
CA ARG A 39 8.53 3.36 -1.68
C ARG A 39 7.05 3.25 -2.01
N PHE A 40 6.19 3.79 -1.13
CA PHE A 40 4.75 3.77 -1.31
C PHE A 40 4.34 4.43 -2.63
N ARG A 41 4.92 5.59 -2.98
CA ARG A 41 4.59 6.26 -4.25
C ARG A 41 4.95 5.43 -5.48
N ILE A 42 6.13 4.79 -5.47
CA ILE A 42 6.57 3.93 -6.59
C ILE A 42 5.65 2.72 -6.69
N GLU A 43 5.41 2.05 -5.57
CA GLU A 43 4.61 0.83 -5.51
C GLU A 43 3.14 1.09 -5.87
N TYR A 44 2.54 2.15 -5.33
CA TYR A 44 1.18 2.56 -5.62
C TYR A 44 0.97 2.86 -7.12
N LEU A 45 1.91 3.59 -7.75
CA LEU A 45 1.83 3.86 -9.19
C LEU A 45 2.02 2.59 -10.02
N GLY A 46 2.87 1.66 -9.57
CA GLY A 46 3.01 0.33 -10.16
C GLY A 46 1.69 -0.44 -10.11
N GLN A 47 1.09 -0.56 -8.92
CA GLN A 47 -0.19 -1.22 -8.70
C GLN A 47 -1.32 -0.57 -9.51
N LEU A 48 -1.39 0.76 -9.57
CA LEU A 48 -2.40 1.48 -10.34
C LEU A 48 -2.27 1.19 -11.84
N ARG A 49 -1.04 1.18 -12.35
CA ARG A 49 -0.75 0.83 -13.74
C ARG A 49 -1.12 -0.63 -14.02
N GLU A 50 -0.76 -1.56 -13.14
CA GLU A 50 -1.10 -2.98 -13.28
C GLU A 50 -2.61 -3.21 -13.27
N GLN A 51 -3.34 -2.60 -12.33
CA GLN A 51 -4.81 -2.64 -12.31
C GLN A 51 -5.41 -2.10 -13.60
N THR A 52 -4.96 -0.92 -14.04
CA THR A 52 -5.44 -0.31 -15.28
C THR A 52 -5.15 -1.19 -16.50
N GLN A 53 -3.97 -1.80 -16.56
CA GLN A 53 -3.61 -2.74 -17.62
C GLN A 53 -4.43 -4.03 -17.56
N HIS A 54 -4.67 -4.58 -16.37
CA HIS A 54 -5.54 -5.74 -16.18
C HIS A 54 -6.96 -5.47 -16.67
N HIS A 55 -7.53 -4.31 -16.33
CA HIS A 55 -8.83 -3.89 -16.84
C HIS A 55 -8.85 -3.74 -18.37
N ARG A 56 -7.77 -3.25 -18.98
CA ARG A 56 -7.65 -3.11 -20.44
C ARG A 56 -7.34 -4.42 -21.18
N LYS A 57 -6.76 -5.41 -20.49
CA LYS A 57 -6.38 -6.71 -21.08
C LYS A 57 -7.52 -7.73 -21.06
N SER A 58 -8.70 -7.39 -20.56
CA SER A 58 -9.83 -8.31 -20.63
C SER A 58 -10.20 -8.54 -22.09
N ARG A 59 -10.24 -9.82 -22.50
CA ARG A 59 -10.84 -10.19 -23.79
C ARG A 59 -12.29 -9.68 -23.81
N PRO A 60 -12.82 -9.26 -24.97
CA PRO A 60 -14.25 -8.99 -25.08
C PRO A 60 -15.01 -10.27 -24.77
N LEU A 61 -15.98 -10.20 -23.86
CA LEU A 61 -16.87 -11.33 -23.58
C LEU A 61 -17.72 -11.62 -24.81
N THR A 62 -18.01 -12.90 -25.04
CA THR A 62 -18.91 -13.31 -26.12
C THR A 62 -20.21 -13.87 -25.55
N VAL A 63 -21.34 -13.62 -26.21
CA VAL A 63 -22.61 -14.28 -25.87
C VAL A 63 -22.45 -15.79 -26.04
N GLY A 64 -22.91 -16.56 -25.06
CA GLY A 64 -22.78 -18.01 -25.01
C GLY A 64 -21.54 -18.52 -24.28
N GLU A 65 -20.61 -17.64 -23.91
CA GLU A 65 -19.41 -17.99 -23.15
C GLU A 65 -19.74 -18.38 -21.69
N VAL A 66 -19.07 -19.41 -21.16
CA VAL A 66 -19.21 -19.82 -19.76
C VAL A 66 -18.17 -19.09 -18.92
N VAL A 67 -18.64 -18.38 -17.89
CA VAL A 67 -17.85 -17.56 -16.98
C VAL A 67 -18.11 -17.97 -15.53
N VAL A 68 -17.14 -17.72 -14.66
CA VAL A 68 -17.31 -17.89 -13.21
C VAL A 68 -17.75 -16.57 -12.62
N VAL A 69 -18.82 -16.58 -11.83
CA VAL A 69 -19.32 -15.39 -11.13
C VAL A 69 -18.76 -15.37 -9.73
N GLU A 70 -17.98 -14.34 -9.44
CA GLU A 70 -17.44 -14.09 -8.11
C GLU A 70 -18.58 -13.86 -7.11
N ASN A 71 -18.53 -14.58 -5.99
CA ASN A 71 -19.46 -14.42 -4.89
C ASN A 71 -18.69 -14.19 -3.59
N ASN A 72 -18.76 -12.98 -3.05
CA ASN A 72 -18.05 -12.58 -1.83
C ASN A 72 -18.54 -13.32 -0.57
N LEU A 73 -19.72 -13.93 -0.61
CA LEU A 73 -20.28 -14.69 0.51
C LEU A 73 -19.85 -16.16 0.50
N LYS A 74 -19.16 -16.63 -0.55
CA LYS A 74 -18.80 -18.03 -0.74
C LYS A 74 -17.32 -18.18 -1.05
N ASN A 75 -16.75 -19.28 -0.57
CA ASN A 75 -15.39 -19.68 -0.94
C ASN A 75 -15.27 -19.82 -2.46
N ARG A 76 -14.07 -19.55 -2.99
CA ARG A 76 -13.80 -19.56 -4.44
C ARG A 76 -14.19 -20.85 -5.16
N THR A 77 -14.09 -21.99 -4.46
CA THR A 77 -14.50 -23.32 -4.97
C THR A 77 -16.01 -23.45 -5.17
N LEU A 78 -16.81 -22.60 -4.53
CA LEU A 78 -18.27 -22.58 -4.59
C LEU A 78 -18.81 -21.43 -5.46
N TRP A 79 -17.94 -20.77 -6.21
CA TRP A 79 -18.38 -19.77 -7.18
C TRP A 79 -19.20 -20.43 -8.29
N SER A 80 -20.32 -19.81 -8.63
CA SER A 80 -21.25 -20.36 -9.62
C SER A 80 -20.72 -20.14 -11.03
N LEU A 81 -20.80 -21.18 -11.86
CA LEU A 81 -20.62 -21.07 -13.30
C LEU A 81 -21.91 -20.51 -13.92
N SER A 82 -21.76 -19.61 -14.87
CA SER A 82 -22.87 -18.98 -15.57
C SER A 82 -22.53 -18.79 -17.05
N ARG A 83 -23.56 -18.73 -17.89
CA ARG A 83 -23.40 -18.48 -19.32
C ARG A 83 -23.79 -17.05 -19.62
N VAL A 84 -23.00 -16.34 -20.41
CA VAL A 84 -23.31 -15.00 -20.87
C VAL A 84 -24.51 -15.07 -21.83
N ILE A 85 -25.62 -14.41 -21.50
CA ILE A 85 -26.84 -14.41 -22.31
C ILE A 85 -26.91 -13.14 -23.18
N GLN A 86 -26.52 -12.01 -22.60
CA GLN A 86 -26.56 -10.71 -23.26
C GLN A 86 -25.44 -9.83 -22.72
N LEU A 87 -24.91 -8.96 -23.58
CA LEU A 87 -23.93 -7.94 -23.21
C LEU A 87 -24.61 -6.58 -23.23
N ILE A 88 -24.49 -5.84 -22.12
CA ILE A 88 -24.98 -4.47 -22.02
C ILE A 88 -23.75 -3.56 -22.11
N PRO A 89 -23.59 -2.76 -23.18
CA PRO A 89 -22.44 -1.87 -23.32
C PRO A 89 -22.53 -0.74 -22.29
N GLY A 90 -21.44 -0.48 -21.59
CA GLY A 90 -21.31 0.69 -20.71
C GLY A 90 -21.15 1.99 -21.51
N LYS A 91 -21.15 3.13 -20.80
CA LYS A 91 -21.02 4.48 -21.40
C LYS A 91 -19.72 4.66 -22.21
N ASP A 92 -18.69 3.90 -21.87
CA ASP A 92 -17.38 3.92 -22.53
C ASP A 92 -17.25 2.85 -23.65
N GLY A 93 -18.35 2.19 -24.03
CA GLY A 93 -18.37 1.09 -25.00
C GLY A 93 -17.75 -0.22 -24.50
N LEU A 94 -17.16 -0.22 -23.30
CA LEU A 94 -16.60 -1.38 -22.63
C LEU A 94 -17.70 -2.14 -21.88
N VAL A 95 -17.76 -3.45 -22.13
CA VAL A 95 -18.65 -4.37 -21.42
C VAL A 95 -18.03 -4.65 -20.04
N SER A 96 -18.60 -4.04 -19.00
CA SER A 96 -18.25 -4.33 -17.61
C SER A 96 -19.29 -5.27 -17.01
N HIS A 97 -18.84 -6.27 -16.25
CA HIS A 97 -19.69 -7.26 -15.58
C HIS A 97 -20.71 -6.58 -14.66
N SER A 98 -21.92 -6.30 -15.16
CA SER A 98 -23.06 -5.94 -14.32
C SER A 98 -23.83 -7.22 -14.02
N SER A 99 -23.62 -7.76 -12.83
CA SER A 99 -24.48 -8.80 -12.27
C SER A 99 -25.72 -8.10 -11.71
N GLN A 100 -26.84 -8.18 -12.43
CA GLN A 100 -28.15 -7.78 -11.93
C GLN A 100 -28.67 -8.91 -11.03
N ASN A 101 -29.08 -8.55 -9.82
CA ASN A 101 -29.96 -9.34 -8.95
C ASN A 101 -31.18 -8.48 -8.65
#